data_AF-A0A965Q5C7-F1
#
_entry.id   AF-A0A965Q5C7-F1
#
_cell.length_a   1.000
_cell.length_b   1.000
_cell.length_c   1.000
_cell.angle_alpha   90.00
_cell.angle_beta   90.00
_cell.angle_gamma   90.00
#
_symmetry.space_group_name_H-M   'P 1'
#
loop_
_entity.id
_entity.type
_entity.pdbx_description
1 polymer ?
#
loop_
_entity_poly.entity_id
_entity_poly.type
_entity_poly.pdbx_seq_one_letter_code
_entity_poly.pdbx_strand_id
1 'polypeptide(L)'
;EGVSEVTETIFENRFMHVQELIRMGAQIDVRGNTAIIRGKKYLEGASVMATDLRASASLVIASLAAKGQTTIERIYHLDRGYEKLEDKLNQLGANIKRIH
;
A
#
# COMPACT_ATOMS: atom_id res chain seq x y z
N GLU A 1 -15.01 4.42 -11.78
CA GLU A 1 -14.00 4.31 -12.85
C GLU A 1 -13.50 5.72 -13.14
N GLY A 2 -12.20 5.89 -13.36
CA GLY A 2 -11.61 7.21 -13.58
C GLY A 2 -10.09 7.16 -13.65
N VAL A 3 -9.49 8.27 -14.05
CA VAL A 3 -8.03 8.48 -14.06
C VAL A 3 -7.73 9.60 -13.07
N SER A 4 -6.72 9.39 -12.23
CA SER A 4 -6.20 10.40 -11.32
C SER A 4 -4.69 10.54 -11.50
N GLU A 5 -4.17 11.69 -11.10
CA GLU A 5 -2.74 12.01 -11.17
C GLU A 5 -2.27 12.51 -9.81
N VAL A 6 -1.07 12.07 -9.42
CA VAL A 6 -0.40 12.49 -8.19
C VAL A 6 1.01 12.93 -8.55
N THR A 7 1.33 14.20 -8.31
CA THR A 7 2.66 14.77 -8.56
C THR A 7 3.36 15.06 -7.25
N GLU A 8 4.59 14.58 -7.10
CA GLU A 8 5.45 14.82 -5.95
C GLU A 8 6.52 15.86 -6.31
N THR A 9 6.62 16.96 -5.56
CA THR A 9 7.52 18.07 -5.88
C THR A 9 8.69 18.21 -4.92
N ILE A 10 8.72 17.43 -3.84
CA ILE A 10 9.72 17.56 -2.77
C ILE A 10 10.68 16.37 -2.76
N PHE A 11 10.21 15.15 -3.07
CA PHE A 11 11.02 13.93 -3.00
C PHE A 11 10.95 13.11 -4.29
N GLU A 12 12.01 13.15 -5.09
CA GLU A 12 12.07 12.51 -6.41
C GLU A 12 11.82 10.99 -6.38
N ASN A 13 12.15 10.32 -5.26
CA ASN A 13 12.03 8.86 -5.13
C ASN A 13 10.86 8.40 -4.22
N ARG A 14 9.75 9.15 -4.15
CA ARG A 14 8.64 8.81 -3.22
C ARG A 14 7.69 7.71 -3.72
N PHE A 15 7.81 7.27 -4.97
CA PHE A 15 6.90 6.26 -5.54
C PHE A 15 7.37 4.81 -5.37
N MET A 16 8.24 4.51 -4.41
CA MET A 16 8.76 3.16 -4.17
C MET A 16 7.67 2.10 -3.91
N HIS A 17 6.53 2.51 -3.33
CA HIS A 17 5.38 1.64 -3.05
C HIS A 17 4.56 1.29 -4.29
N VAL A 18 4.73 2.00 -5.41
CA VAL A 18 3.92 1.79 -6.63
C VAL A 18 4.10 0.38 -7.19
N GLN A 19 5.32 -0.18 -7.17
CA GLN A 19 5.56 -1.53 -7.68
C GLN A 19 4.83 -2.60 -6.86
N GLU A 20 4.73 -2.41 -5.55
CA GLU A 20 3.99 -3.32 -4.66
C GLU A 20 2.48 -3.19 -4.87
N LEU A 21 1.96 -1.98 -5.11
CA LEU A 21 0.56 -1.79 -5.50
C LEU A 21 0.26 -2.43 -6.86
N ILE A 22 1.18 -2.33 -7.83
CA ILE A 22 1.04 -3.00 -9.13
C ILE A 22 1.00 -4.52 -8.96
N ARG A 23 1.78 -5.08 -8.03
CA ARG A 23 1.72 -6.51 -7.67
C ARG A 23 0.35 -6.92 -7.13
N MET A 24 -0.36 -6.00 -6.46
CA MET A 24 -1.76 -6.18 -6.03
C MET A 24 -2.78 -5.90 -7.16
N GLY A 25 -2.34 -5.76 -8.41
CA GLY A 25 -3.21 -5.53 -9.57
C GLY A 25 -3.58 -4.05 -9.82
N ALA A 26 -2.96 -3.10 -9.12
CA ALA A 26 -3.16 -1.69 -9.43
C ALA A 26 -2.61 -1.34 -10.82
N GLN A 27 -3.24 -0.38 -11.50
CA GLN A 27 -2.76 0.15 -12.78
C GLN A 27 -2.25 1.57 -12.58
N ILE A 28 -0.93 1.68 -12.41
CA ILE A 28 -0.25 2.93 -12.10
C ILE A 28 0.95 3.06 -13.04
N ASP A 29 1.04 4.18 -13.75
CA ASP A 29 2.19 4.54 -14.58
C ASP A 29 2.93 5.71 -13.94
N VAL A 30 4.24 5.59 -13.71
CA VAL A 30 5.06 6.69 -13.17
C VAL A 30 5.82 7.36 -14.32
N ARG A 31 5.67 8.67 -14.46
CA ARG A 31 6.35 9.52 -15.45
C ARG A 31 7.07 10.65 -14.71
N GLY A 32 8.38 10.51 -14.58
CA GLY A 32 9.18 11.43 -13.76
C GLY A 32 8.67 11.44 -12.32
N ASN A 33 8.21 12.59 -11.85
CA ASN A 33 7.67 12.79 -10.51
C ASN A 33 6.13 12.75 -10.44
N THR A 34 5.46 12.26 -11.49
CA THR A 34 4.00 12.12 -11.52
C THR A 34 3.60 10.65 -11.68
N ALA A 35 2.71 10.18 -10.80
CA ALA A 35 2.04 8.89 -10.93
C ALA A 35 0.65 9.08 -11.52
N ILE A 36 0.32 8.35 -12.57
CA ILE A 36 -0.98 8.32 -13.24
C ILE A 36 -1.67 7.02 -12.85
N ILE A 37 -2.80 7.11 -12.16
CA ILE A 37 -3.55 5.97 -11.62
C ILE A 37 -4.82 5.79 -12.43
N ARG A 38 -5.04 4.57 -12.92
CA ARG A 38 -6.27 4.18 -13.60
C ARG A 38 -7.06 3.27 -12.68
N GLY A 39 -8.23 3.72 -12.26
CA GLY A 39 -9.05 3.01 -11.28
C GLY A 39 -9.40 1.60 -11.76
N LYS A 40 -9.17 0.61 -10.89
CA LYS A 40 -9.59 -0.78 -11.08
C LYS A 40 -10.80 -1.10 -10.21
N LYS A 41 -11.55 -2.14 -10.59
CA LYS A 41 -12.73 -2.60 -9.84
C LYS A 41 -12.36 -3.15 -8.46
N TYR A 42 -11.22 -3.82 -8.36
CA TYR A 42 -10.68 -4.36 -7.12
C TYR A 42 -9.16 -4.51 -7.25
N LEU A 43 -8.48 -4.55 -6.10
CA LEU A 43 -7.13 -5.08 -5.98
C LEU A 43 -7.19 -6.55 -5.60
N GLU A 44 -6.09 -7.27 -5.80
CA GLU A 44 -5.92 -8.66 -5.46
C GLU A 44 -4.93 -8.82 -4.31
N GLY A 45 -5.19 -9.80 -3.45
CA GLY A 45 -4.28 -10.16 -2.39
C GLY A 45 -2.97 -10.72 -2.96
N ALA A 46 -1.84 -10.27 -2.41
CA ALA A 46 -0.51 -10.65 -2.87
C ALA A 46 0.49 -10.76 -1.71
N SER A 47 1.70 -11.24 -1.97
CA SER A 47 2.83 -11.03 -1.05
C SER A 47 3.60 -9.78 -1.48
N VAL A 48 3.62 -8.77 -0.61
CA VAL A 48 4.21 -7.45 -0.85
C VAL A 48 5.23 -7.07 0.22
N MET A 49 6.16 -6.18 -0.13
CA MET A 49 7.23 -5.75 0.77
C MET A 49 7.10 -4.30 1.22
N ALA A 50 7.12 -4.08 2.53
CA ALA A 50 7.25 -2.74 3.10
C ALA A 50 8.66 -2.17 2.84
N THR A 51 8.72 -0.98 2.24
CA THR A 51 9.98 -0.30 1.86
C THR A 51 10.31 0.95 2.68
N ASP A 52 9.29 1.62 3.20
CA ASP A 52 9.41 2.77 4.10
C ASP A 52 8.14 2.95 4.95
N LEU A 53 8.14 3.89 5.89
CA LEU A 53 7.03 4.10 6.83
C LEU A 53 5.69 4.38 6.11
N ARG A 54 5.67 5.29 5.14
CA ARG A 54 4.45 5.71 4.45
C ARG A 54 4.02 4.70 3.39
N ALA A 55 4.99 4.13 2.67
CA ALA A 55 4.76 2.99 1.79
C ALA A 55 4.04 1.85 2.53
N SER A 56 4.54 1.48 3.71
CA SER A 56 3.95 0.40 4.52
C SER A 56 2.49 0.68 4.87
N ALA A 57 2.18 1.89 5.35
CA ALA A 57 0.81 2.28 5.67
C ALA A 57 -0.11 2.26 4.44
N SER A 58 0.40 2.68 3.27
CA SER A 58 -0.35 2.63 2.02
C SER A 58 -0.71 1.19 1.61
N LEU A 59 0.21 0.25 1.81
CA LEU A 59 0.00 -1.17 1.51
C LEU A 59 -1.02 -1.80 2.46
N VAL A 60 -1.03 -1.41 3.75
CA VAL A 60 -2.06 -1.85 4.70
C VAL A 60 -3.45 -1.42 4.21
N ILE A 61 -3.61 -0.16 3.82
CA ILE A 61 -4.90 0.36 3.32
C ILE A 61 -5.31 -0.35 2.03
N ALA A 62 -4.37 -0.52 1.08
CA ALA A 62 -4.63 -1.24 -0.16
C ALA A 62 -5.07 -2.70 0.11
N SER A 63 -4.47 -3.35 1.10
CA SER A 63 -4.77 -4.74 1.49
C SER A 63 -6.17 -4.89 2.06
N LEU A 64 -6.64 -3.91 2.82
CA LEU A 64 -8.01 -3.91 3.36
C LEU A 64 -9.09 -3.80 2.27
N ALA A 65 -8.76 -3.19 1.13
CA ALA A 65 -9.66 -3.08 -0.02
C ALA A 65 -9.48 -4.21 -1.06
N ALA A 66 -8.45 -5.05 -0.91
CA ALA A 66 -8.12 -6.12 -1.85
C ALA A 66 -9.02 -7.35 -1.63
N LYS A 67 -9.21 -8.12 -2.70
CA LYS A 67 -9.86 -9.44 -2.62
C LYS A 67 -8.82 -10.52 -2.37
N GLY A 68 -9.11 -11.40 -1.41
CA GLY A 68 -8.21 -12.47 -1.02
C GLY A 68 -7.30 -12.05 0.13
N GLN A 69 -6.20 -12.78 0.32
CA GLN A 69 -5.28 -12.58 1.42
C GLN A 69 -4.02 -11.85 0.95
N THR A 70 -3.64 -10.81 1.67
CA THR A 70 -2.35 -10.11 1.47
C THR A 70 -1.42 -10.42 2.61
N THR A 71 -0.15 -10.71 2.30
CA THR A 71 0.94 -10.80 3.29
C THR A 71 1.88 -9.64 3.07
N ILE A 72 2.09 -8.82 4.11
CA ILE A 72 3.03 -7.70 4.06
C ILE A 72 4.28 -8.12 4.84
N GLU A 73 5.40 -8.22 4.13
CA GLU A 73 6.70 -8.55 4.71
C GLU A 73 7.48 -7.28 5.09
N ARG A 74 8.52 -7.44 5.93
CA ARG A 74 9.45 -6.36 6.31
C ARG A 74 8.80 -5.17 7.04
N ILE A 75 7.80 -5.46 7.86
CA ILE A 75 6.98 -4.46 8.58
C ILE A 75 7.73 -3.61 9.62
N TYR A 76 9.03 -3.80 9.84
CA TYR A 76 9.83 -2.98 10.77
C TYR A 76 9.81 -1.49 10.41
N HIS A 77 9.58 -1.13 9.15
CA HIS A 77 9.36 0.26 8.74
C HIS A 77 8.04 0.84 9.26
N LEU A 78 6.99 0.03 9.30
CA LEU A 78 5.66 0.43 9.79
C LEU A 78 5.71 0.68 11.31
N ASP A 79 6.36 -0.22 12.03
CA ASP A 79 6.45 -0.19 13.50
C ASP A 79 7.16 1.05 14.03
N ARG A 80 8.00 1.69 13.20
CA ARG A 80 8.70 2.94 13.55
C ARG A 80 7.79 4.16 13.66
N GLY A 81 6.57 4.12 13.11
CA GLY A 81 5.66 5.27 13.13
C GLY A 81 4.20 4.94 13.41
N TYR A 82 3.83 3.65 13.45
CA TYR A 82 2.49 3.22 13.82
C TYR A 82 2.58 2.17 14.92
N GLU A 83 2.17 2.56 16.12
CA GLU A 83 2.07 1.65 17.25
C GLU A 83 0.81 0.78 17.13
N LYS A 84 1.00 -0.55 17.10
CA LYS A 84 -0.06 -1.57 17.13
C LYS A 84 -1.19 -1.27 16.14
N LEU A 85 -0.83 -0.98 14.90
CA LEU A 85 -1.79 -0.57 13.87
C LEU A 85 -2.84 -1.66 13.62
N GLU A 86 -2.42 -2.92 13.63
CA GLU A 86 -3.28 -4.08 13.49
C GLU A 86 -4.37 -4.12 14.55
N ASP A 87 -4.05 -3.84 15.82
CA ASP A 87 -5.01 -3.87 16.92
C ASP A 87 -6.05 -2.76 16.75
N LYS A 88 -5.59 -1.55 16.39
CA LYS A 88 -6.46 -0.39 16.16
C LYS A 88 -7.40 -0.62 14.98
N LEU A 89 -6.91 -1.21 13.89
CA LEU A 89 -7.73 -1.50 12.72
C LEU A 89 -8.68 -2.67 12.97
N ASN A 90 -8.27 -3.70 13.73
CA ASN A 90 -9.14 -4.80 14.12
C ASN A 90 -10.29 -4.33 15.02
N GLN A 91 -10.07 -3.33 15.89
CA GLN A 91 -11.15 -2.69 16.66
C GLN A 91 -12.19 -2.00 15.77
N LEU A 92 -11.83 -1.64 14.55
CA LEU A 92 -12.73 -1.07 13.53
C LEU A 92 -13.35 -2.15 12.62
N GLY A 93 -13.10 -3.44 12.88
CA GLY A 93 -13.64 -4.57 12.12
C GLY A 93 -12.75 -5.08 10.99
N ALA A 94 -11.49 -4.64 10.91
CA ALA A 94 -10.52 -5.26 10.00
C ALA A 94 -10.21 -6.72 10.42
N ASN A 95 -9.70 -7.50 9.48
CA ASN A 95 -9.18 -8.85 9.73
C ASN A 95 -7.68 -8.88 9.42
N ILE A 96 -6.88 -8.44 10.40
CA ILE A 96 -5.42 -8.39 10.30
C ILE A 96 -4.83 -9.27 11.41
N LYS A 97 -3.84 -10.08 11.05
CA LYS A 97 -3.07 -10.86 12.02
C LYS A 97 -1.57 -10.63 11.81
N ARG A 98 -0.87 -10.27 12.88
CA ARG A 98 0.59 -10.27 12.89
C ARG A 98 1.11 -11.70 13.07
N ILE A 99 2.09 -12.06 12.27
CA ILE A 99 2.78 -13.36 12.32
C ILE A 99 4.23 -13.06 12.71
N HIS A 100 4.76 -13.81 13.69
CA HIS A 100 6.12 -13.70 14.20
C HIS A 100 6.99 -14.82 13.67
#